data_AF-A0A960FLJ1-F1
#
_entry.id   AF-A0A960FLJ1-F1
#
_cell.length_a   1.000
_cell.length_b   1.000
_cell.length_c   1.000
_cell.angle_alpha   90.00
_cell.angle_beta   90.00
_cell.angle_gamma   90.00
#
_symmetry.space_group_name_H-M   'P 1'
#
loop_
_entity.id
_entity.type
_entity.pdbx_description
1 polymer ?
#
loop_
_entity_poly.entity_id
_entity_poly.type
_entity_poly.pdbx_seq_one_letter_code
_entity_poly.pdbx_strand_id
1 'polypeptide(L)'
;MTVPHDAPTAAELVEAVREFLEQDVLGATEGRVRFHTRVAMNVLGQVQREIELGPELRDAHARRLADLGVADDVALAAAIRSGSLDGRYDEVKAAVWDSVRDKLAVANPRYLDS
;
A
#
# COMPACT_ATOMS: atom_id res chain seq x y z
N MET A 1 -9.24 25.81 11.92
CA MET A 1 -9.94 26.09 10.64
C MET A 1 -10.77 24.87 10.33
N THR A 2 -12.08 24.94 10.57
CA THR A 2 -13.04 23.86 10.29
C THR A 2 -13.08 23.63 8.79
N VAL A 3 -12.79 22.40 8.36
CA VAL A 3 -12.78 22.04 6.94
C VAL A 3 -14.23 22.03 6.44
N PRO A 4 -14.58 22.58 5.26
CA PRO A 4 -15.98 22.76 4.80
C PRO A 4 -16.82 21.49 4.53
N HIS A 5 -16.38 20.31 4.94
CA HIS A 5 -17.06 19.06 4.64
C HIS A 5 -17.30 18.26 5.93
N ASP A 6 -18.50 18.40 6.49
CA ASP A 6 -19.11 17.45 7.44
C ASP A 6 -19.53 16.13 6.73
N ALA A 7 -18.86 15.79 5.62
CA ALA A 7 -19.19 14.69 4.73
C ALA A 7 -18.13 13.58 4.87
N PRO A 8 -18.47 12.32 4.58
CA PRO A 8 -17.53 11.20 4.72
C PRO A 8 -16.25 11.42 3.90
N THR A 9 -15.13 11.02 4.48
CA THR A 9 -13.82 10.96 3.85
C THR A 9 -13.82 10.00 2.66
N ALA A 10 -12.81 10.11 1.79
CA ALA A 10 -12.66 9.18 0.68
C ALA A 10 -12.51 7.72 1.16
N ALA A 11 -11.85 7.48 2.31
CA ALA A 11 -11.74 6.15 2.91
C ALA A 11 -13.11 5.61 3.34
N GLU A 12 -13.92 6.41 4.03
CA GLU A 12 -15.28 6.04 4.46
C GLU A 12 -16.20 5.77 3.25
N LEU A 13 -16.07 6.55 2.18
CA LEU A 13 -16.82 6.31 0.93
C LEU A 13 -16.43 4.99 0.27
N VAL A 14 -15.14 4.67 0.21
CA VAL A 14 -14.63 3.41 -0.35
C VAL A 14 -15.08 2.22 0.50
N GLU A 15 -15.05 2.36 1.82
CA GLU A 15 -15.54 1.38 2.77
C GLU A 15 -17.04 1.11 2.58
N ALA A 16 -17.88 2.15 2.54
CA ALA A 16 -19.32 2.01 2.34
C ALA A 16 -19.66 1.27 1.03
N VAL A 17 -18.93 1.54 -0.05
CA VAL A 17 -19.11 0.82 -1.32
C VAL A 17 -18.69 -0.65 -1.17
N ARG A 18 -17.57 -0.92 -0.50
CA ARG A 18 -17.12 -2.31 -0.27
C ARG A 18 -18.15 -3.10 0.54
N GLU A 19 -18.71 -2.50 1.59
CA GLU A 19 -19.74 -3.11 2.44
C GLU A 19 -21.00 -3.44 1.66
N PHE A 20 -21.50 -2.52 0.83
CA PHE A 20 -22.64 -2.79 -0.06
C PHE A 20 -22.36 -3.95 -1.03
N LEU A 21 -21.15 -4.00 -1.61
CA LEU A 21 -20.77 -5.10 -2.49
C LEU A 21 -20.74 -6.44 -1.73
N GLU A 22 -20.30 -6.44 -0.48
CA GLU A 22 -20.23 -7.63 0.37
C GLU A 22 -21.60 -8.12 0.81
N GLN A 23 -22.44 -7.22 1.33
CA GLN A 23 -23.70 -7.55 1.99
C GLN A 23 -24.82 -7.82 0.99
N ASP A 24 -24.97 -6.96 -0.03
CA ASP A 24 -26.10 -7.01 -0.95
C ASP A 24 -25.76 -7.69 -2.27
N VAL A 25 -24.62 -7.34 -2.87
CA VAL A 25 -24.32 -7.74 -4.25
C VAL A 25 -23.70 -9.14 -4.33
N LEU A 26 -22.81 -9.49 -3.41
CA LEU A 26 -22.07 -10.75 -3.48
C LEU A 26 -23.02 -11.95 -3.38
N GLY A 27 -24.01 -11.89 -2.50
CA GLY A 27 -25.03 -12.93 -2.32
C GLY A 27 -26.02 -13.02 -3.48
N ALA A 28 -26.39 -11.88 -4.07
CA ALA A 28 -27.41 -11.77 -5.11
C ALA A 28 -26.90 -12.05 -6.54
N THR A 29 -25.60 -12.26 -6.73
CA THR A 29 -24.99 -12.47 -8.06
C THR A 29 -24.38 -13.86 -8.20
N GLU A 30 -24.18 -14.32 -9.44
CA GLU A 30 -23.59 -15.63 -9.75
C GLU A 30 -22.55 -15.55 -10.87
N GLY A 31 -21.82 -16.66 -11.06
CA GLY A 31 -20.86 -16.84 -12.14
C GLY A 31 -19.84 -15.70 -12.24
N ARG A 32 -19.73 -15.13 -13.45
CA ARG A 32 -18.77 -14.06 -13.77
C ARG A 32 -19.00 -12.80 -12.95
N VAL A 33 -20.25 -12.45 -12.65
CA VAL A 33 -20.56 -11.22 -11.90
C VAL A 33 -20.12 -11.37 -10.45
N ARG A 34 -20.44 -12.50 -9.81
CA ARG A 34 -19.97 -12.79 -8.44
C ARG A 34 -18.45 -12.76 -8.33
N PHE A 35 -17.74 -13.29 -9.33
CA PHE A 35 -16.28 -13.22 -9.38
C PHE A 35 -15.78 -11.77 -9.42
N HIS A 36 -16.31 -10.95 -10.33
CA HIS A 36 -15.91 -9.54 -10.43
C HIS A 36 -16.29 -8.71 -9.19
N THR A 37 -17.39 -9.03 -8.51
CA THR A 37 -17.72 -8.42 -7.20
C THR A 37 -16.61 -8.65 -6.18
N ARG A 38 -16.08 -9.88 -6.07
CA ARG A 38 -14.95 -10.17 -5.19
C ARG A 38 -13.68 -9.42 -5.59
N VAL A 39 -13.41 -9.32 -6.89
CA VAL A 39 -12.27 -8.54 -7.40
C VAL A 39 -12.42 -7.07 -7.03
N ALA A 40 -13.60 -6.48 -7.24
CA ALA A 40 -13.89 -5.10 -6.89
C ALA A 40 -13.72 -4.84 -5.39
N MET A 41 -14.25 -5.72 -4.53
CA MET A 41 -14.06 -5.62 -3.07
C MET A 41 -12.58 -5.63 -2.66
N ASN A 42 -11.78 -6.51 -3.27
CA ASN A 42 -10.34 -6.56 -2.99
C ASN A 42 -9.61 -5.29 -3.44
N VAL A 43 -9.93 -4.77 -4.62
CA VAL A 43 -9.37 -3.52 -5.14
C VAL A 43 -9.76 -2.35 -4.24
N LEU A 44 -11.02 -2.24 -3.84
CA LEU A 44 -11.48 -1.20 -2.90
C LEU A 44 -10.77 -1.31 -1.55
N GLY A 45 -10.57 -2.53 -1.03
CA GLY A 45 -9.76 -2.73 0.17
C GLY A 45 -8.32 -2.26 0.01
N GLN A 46 -7.69 -2.48 -1.14
CA GLN A 46 -6.35 -1.95 -1.43
C GLN A 46 -6.34 -0.42 -1.49
N VAL A 47 -7.33 0.19 -2.17
CA VAL A 47 -7.46 1.66 -2.25
C VAL A 47 -7.65 2.28 -0.86
N GLN A 48 -8.50 1.68 -0.02
CA GLN A 48 -8.70 2.16 1.35
C GLN A 48 -7.37 2.17 2.13
N ARG A 49 -6.63 1.06 2.10
CA ARG A 49 -5.31 0.98 2.77
C ARG A 49 -4.29 1.95 2.19
N GLU A 50 -4.32 2.22 0.89
CA GLU A 50 -3.45 3.23 0.28
C GLU A 50 -3.76 4.64 0.78
N ILE A 51 -5.05 4.98 0.94
CA ILE A 51 -5.49 6.26 1.51
C ILE A 51 -5.03 6.39 2.97
N GLU A 52 -5.25 5.35 3.77
CA GLU A 52 -4.97 5.34 5.20
C GLU A 52 -3.47 5.29 5.53
N LEU A 53 -2.73 4.39 4.88
CA LEU A 53 -1.33 4.12 5.18
C LEU A 53 -0.36 4.94 4.31
N GLY A 54 -0.78 5.32 3.11
CA GLY A 54 0.09 5.92 2.09
C GLY A 54 0.95 7.10 2.57
N PRO A 55 0.40 8.08 3.31
CA PRO A 55 1.20 9.19 3.83
C PRO A 55 2.37 8.72 4.72
N GLU A 56 2.11 7.88 5.70
CA GLU A 56 3.13 7.39 6.64
C GLU A 56 4.18 6.52 5.94
N LEU A 57 3.75 5.66 5.01
CA LEU A 57 4.66 4.79 4.26
C LEU A 57 5.56 5.58 3.31
N ARG A 58 5.06 6.67 2.70
CA ARG A 58 5.88 7.58 1.88
C ARG A 58 6.96 8.27 2.71
N ASP A 59 6.60 8.78 3.88
CA ASP A 59 7.56 9.42 4.79
C ASP A 59 8.60 8.43 5.31
N ALA A 60 8.18 7.20 5.65
CA ALA A 60 9.08 6.13 6.05
C ALA A 60 10.06 5.75 4.92
N HIS A 61 9.57 5.63 3.68
CA HIS A 61 10.40 5.33 2.53
C HIS A 61 11.42 6.45 2.24
N ALA A 62 10.99 7.71 2.28
CA ALA A 62 11.89 8.86 2.09
C ALA A 62 13.01 8.89 3.14
N ARG A 63 12.69 8.61 4.42
CA ARG A 63 13.69 8.49 5.49
C ARG A 63 14.71 7.38 5.21
N ARG A 64 14.24 6.18 4.84
CA ARG A 64 15.14 5.05 4.52
C ARG A 64 16.11 5.37 3.37
N LEU A 65 15.64 6.05 2.32
CA LEU A 65 16.50 6.49 1.21
C LEU A 65 17.52 7.54 1.67
N ALA A 66 17.09 8.53 2.46
CA ALA A 66 17.97 9.55 3.01
C ALA A 66 19.06 8.95 3.91
N ASP A 67 18.73 7.96 4.76
CA ASP A 67 19.68 7.26 5.63
C ASP A 67 20.75 6.49 4.83
N LEU A 68 20.38 5.98 3.65
CA LEU A 68 21.30 5.35 2.70
C LEU A 68 22.08 6.36 1.85
N GLY A 69 21.76 7.66 1.93
CA GLY A 69 22.41 8.72 1.17
C GLY A 69 22.03 8.75 -0.31
N VAL A 70 20.87 8.20 -0.67
CA VAL A 70 20.37 8.16 -2.06
C VAL A 70 19.10 9.00 -2.20
N ALA A 71 18.92 9.62 -3.36
CA ALA A 71 17.82 10.56 -3.59
C ALA A 71 16.47 9.87 -3.85
N ASP A 72 16.50 8.71 -4.52
CA ASP A 72 15.32 7.98 -4.97
C ASP A 72 15.63 6.49 -5.19
N ASP A 73 14.60 5.71 -5.55
CA ASP A 73 14.72 4.29 -5.89
C ASP A 73 15.64 4.02 -7.10
N VAL A 74 15.76 4.97 -8.03
CA VAL A 74 16.63 4.84 -9.21
C VAL A 74 18.09 4.91 -8.78
N ALA A 75 18.43 5.86 -7.92
CA ALA A 75 19.74 6.01 -7.30
C ALA A 75 20.06 4.81 -6.40
N LEU A 76 19.11 4.31 -5.60
CA LEU A 76 19.28 3.09 -4.81
C LEU A 76 19.61 1.89 -5.70
N ALA A 77 18.83 1.67 -6.76
CA ALA A 77 19.05 0.55 -7.67
C ALA A 77 20.40 0.66 -8.42
N ALA A 78 20.83 1.88 -8.77
CA ALA A 78 22.14 2.11 -9.36
C ALA A 78 23.27 1.82 -8.35
N ALA A 79 23.13 2.24 -7.10
CA ALA A 79 24.10 2.03 -6.03
C ALA A 79 24.27 0.54 -5.68
N ILE A 80 23.17 -0.22 -5.69
CA ILE A 80 23.18 -1.69 -5.54
C ILE A 80 23.91 -2.35 -6.71
N ARG A 81 23.60 -1.96 -7.95
CA ARG A 81 24.25 -2.56 -9.14
C ARG A 81 25.74 -2.26 -9.24
N SER A 82 26.18 -1.10 -8.77
CA SER A 82 27.59 -0.70 -8.79
C SER A 82 28.41 -1.26 -7.63
N GLY A 83 27.75 -1.84 -6.61
CA GLY A 83 28.39 -2.28 -5.37
C GLY A 83 28.81 -1.14 -4.44
N SER A 84 28.40 0.11 -4.74
CA SER A 84 28.83 1.29 -3.96
C SER A 84 28.35 1.29 -2.50
N LEU A 85 27.32 0.50 -2.18
CA LEU A 85 26.78 0.32 -0.83
C LEU A 85 27.08 -1.06 -0.23
N ASP A 86 27.99 -1.86 -0.81
CA ASP A 86 28.27 -3.22 -0.33
C ASP A 86 28.82 -3.23 1.11
N GLY A 87 29.55 -2.18 1.51
CA GLY A 87 30.00 -1.99 2.89
C GLY A 87 28.88 -1.73 3.90
N ARG A 88 27.64 -1.48 3.42
CA ARG A 88 26.42 -1.25 4.21
C ARG A 88 25.32 -2.26 3.84
N TYR A 89 25.72 -3.46 3.42
CA TYR A 89 24.80 -4.49 2.90
C TYR A 89 23.58 -4.73 3.80
N ASP A 90 23.78 -4.89 5.10
CA ASP A 90 22.68 -5.17 6.03
C ASP A 90 21.68 -4.02 6.13
N GLU A 91 22.16 -2.77 6.08
CA GLU A 91 21.31 -1.57 6.08
C GLU A 91 20.48 -1.48 4.79
N VAL A 92 21.12 -1.71 3.63
CA VAL A 92 20.44 -1.73 2.33
C VAL A 92 19.38 -2.82 2.29
N LYS A 93 19.73 -4.03 2.75
CA LYS A 93 18.82 -5.17 2.79
C LYS A 93 17.62 -4.87 3.67
N ALA A 94 17.83 -4.31 4.87
CA ALA A 94 16.74 -3.92 5.76
C ALA A 94 15.83 -2.87 5.11
N ALA A 95 16.40 -1.83 4.49
CA ALA A 95 15.62 -0.77 3.86
C ALA A 95 14.76 -1.25 2.69
N VAL A 96 15.30 -2.16 1.86
CA VAL A 96 14.56 -2.78 0.76
C VAL A 96 13.47 -3.71 1.30
N TRP A 97 13.78 -4.50 2.32
CA TRP A 97 12.82 -5.41 2.95
C TRP A 97 11.65 -4.65 3.55
N ASP A 98 11.90 -3.59 4.30
CA ASP A 98 10.86 -2.75 4.89
C ASP A 98 10.02 -2.07 3.80
N SER A 99 10.64 -1.61 2.72
CA SER A 99 9.90 -1.04 1.59
C SER A 99 9.01 -2.07 0.88
N VAL A 100 9.38 -3.35 0.87
CA VAL A 100 8.52 -4.43 0.36
C VAL A 100 7.38 -4.74 1.34
N ARG A 101 7.66 -4.78 2.66
CA ARG A 101 6.62 -4.97 3.68
C ARG A 101 5.56 -3.88 3.62
N ASP A 102 5.97 -2.63 3.46
CA ASP A 102 5.09 -1.47 3.31
C ASP A 102 4.19 -1.61 2.07
N LYS A 103 4.75 -2.03 0.93
CA LYS A 103 3.99 -2.29 -0.30
C LYS A 103 2.99 -3.44 -0.11
N LEU A 104 3.36 -4.49 0.62
CA LEU A 104 2.49 -5.62 0.92
C LEU A 104 1.37 -5.26 1.90
N ALA A 105 1.62 -4.39 2.88
CA ALA A 105 0.59 -3.92 3.81
C ALA A 105 -0.58 -3.28 3.05
N VAL A 106 -0.29 -2.54 1.98
CA VAL A 106 -1.32 -1.94 1.10
C VAL A 106 -1.92 -2.98 0.15
N ALA A 107 -1.09 -3.68 -0.62
CA ALA A 107 -1.56 -4.57 -1.68
C ALA A 107 -2.33 -5.79 -1.14
N ASN A 108 -1.72 -6.52 -0.20
CA ASN A 108 -2.33 -7.69 0.40
C ASN A 108 -1.62 -8.04 1.74
N PRO A 109 -2.16 -7.57 2.89
CA PRO A 109 -1.50 -7.72 4.18
C PRO A 109 -1.37 -9.18 4.65
N ARG A 110 -2.12 -10.12 4.06
CA ARG A 110 -2.03 -11.55 4.40
C ARG A 110 -0.65 -12.16 4.14
N TYR A 111 0.16 -11.53 3.28
CA TYR A 111 1.53 -11.97 3.05
C TYR A 111 2.51 -11.55 4.16
N LEU A 112 2.07 -10.76 5.14
CA LEU A 112 2.87 -10.35 6.30
C LEU A 112 2.72 -11.28 7.50
N ASP A 113 1.70 -12.14 7.50
CA ASP A 113 1.40 -13.10 8.57
C ASP A 113 2.25 -14.39 8.49
N SER A 114 3.26 -14.41 7.61
CA SER A 114 4.11 -15.58 7.30
C SER A 114 5.47 -15.54 7.99
#